data_AF-A0AA48HX09-F1
#
_entry.id   AF-A0AA48HX09-F1
#
_cell.length_a   1.000
_cell.length_b   1.000
_cell.length_c   1.000
_cell.angle_alpha   90.00
_cell.angle_beta   90.00
_cell.angle_gamma   90.00
#
_symmetry.space_group_name_H-M   'P 1'
#
loop_
_entity.id
_entity.type
_entity.pdbx_description
1 polymer ?
#
loop_
_entity_poly.entity_id
_entity_poly.type
_entity_poly.pdbx_seq_one_letter_code
_entity_poly.pdbx_strand_id
1 'polypeptide(L)' 'MSYNTKNYHAQNGDWVVGGKVRIENGGIVEGMPQIANQPNTTTENLVADFNTLLTNLKTAGYMVADSSGS' A
#
# COMPACT_ATOMS: atom_id res chain seq x y z
N MET A 1 31.39 -5.47 0.51
CA MET A 1 29.95 -5.34 0.76
C MET A 1 29.34 -4.38 -0.25
N SER A 2 28.49 -4.86 -1.16
CA SER A 2 27.67 -3.98 -2.01
C SER A 2 26.45 -3.56 -1.21
N TYR A 3 26.55 -2.48 -0.44
CA TYR A 3 25.35 -1.86 0.13
C TYR A 3 24.45 -1.42 -1.02
N ASN A 4 23.15 -1.73 -0.93
CA ASN A 4 22.18 -1.43 -1.99
C ASN A 4 22.12 0.08 -2.22
N THR A 5 22.82 0.62 -3.23
CA THR A 5 22.79 2.05 -3.58
C THR A 5 21.37 2.54 -3.92
N LYS A 6 20.41 1.63 -4.18
CA LYS A 6 19.01 2.00 -4.37
C LYS A 6 18.28 2.32 -3.06
N ASN A 7 18.80 1.92 -1.90
CA ASN A 7 18.25 2.27 -0.60
C ASN A 7 19.26 3.13 0.16
N TYR A 8 18.92 4.37 0.48
CA TYR A 8 19.85 5.31 1.08
C TYR A 8 19.14 6.30 2.00
N HIS A 9 19.90 6.89 2.92
CA HIS A 9 19.46 8.01 3.73
C HIS A 9 19.66 9.31 2.93
N ALA A 10 18.59 9.97 2.56
CA ALA A 10 18.65 11.24 1.86
C ALA A 10 19.10 12.37 2.80
N GLN A 11 19.65 13.44 2.23
CA GLN A 11 20.18 14.58 3.01
C GLN A 11 19.08 15.37 3.75
N ASN A 12 17.82 15.23 3.31
CA ASN A 12 16.66 15.81 3.96
C ASN A 12 16.15 14.99 5.15
N GLY A 13 16.80 13.88 5.50
CA GLY A 13 16.40 13.02 6.62
C GLY A 13 15.57 11.80 6.21
N ASP A 14 15.11 11.72 4.97
CA ASP A 14 14.24 10.63 4.54
C ASP A 14 15.02 9.35 4.26
N TRP A 15 14.40 8.22 4.56
CA TRP A 15 14.88 6.92 4.07
C TRP A 15 14.25 6.62 2.72
N VAL A 16 15.07 6.64 1.66
CA VAL A 16 14.62 6.32 0.30
C VAL A 16 14.80 4.83 0.05
N VAL A 17 13.74 4.16 -0.40
CA VAL A 17 13.74 2.73 -0.76
C VAL A 17 13.46 2.57 -2.26
N GLY A 18 14.50 2.50 -3.07
CA GLY A 18 14.42 2.26 -4.52
C GLY A 18 14.67 0.80 -4.92
N GLY A 19 14.95 -0.08 -3.96
CA GLY A 19 15.14 -1.52 -4.16
C GLY A 19 14.27 -2.34 -3.21
N LYS A 20 14.46 -3.66 -3.23
CA LYS A 20 13.72 -4.58 -2.34
C LYS A 20 14.16 -4.39 -0.88
N VAL A 21 13.18 -4.27 0.02
CA VAL A 21 13.38 -4.45 1.46
C VAL A 21 12.86 -5.83 1.84
N ARG A 22 13.69 -6.62 2.52
CA ARG A 22 13.29 -7.90 3.12
C ARG A 22 13.29 -7.71 4.63
N ILE A 23 12.21 -8.17 5.25
CA ILE A 23 12.09 -8.24 6.71
C ILE A 23 12.24 -9.71 7.07
N GLU A 24 13.25 -10.00 7.88
CA GLU A 24 13.57 -11.36 8.33
C GLU A 24 12.66 -11.78 9.50
N ASN A 25 12.75 -13.04 9.90
CA ASN A 25 11.96 -13.59 11.00
C ASN A 25 12.14 -12.76 12.29
N GLY A 26 11.02 -12.35 12.89
CA GLY A 26 11.00 -11.50 14.10
C GLY A 26 11.07 -9.99 13.84
N GLY A 27 11.19 -9.53 12.58
CA GLY A 27 11.12 -8.11 12.25
C GLY A 27 9.70 -7.55 12.34
N ILE A 28 9.56 -6.31 12.80
CA ILE A 28 8.28 -5.59 12.97
C ILE A 28 8.35 -4.27 12.21
N VAL A 29 7.30 -3.93 11.46
CA VAL A 29 7.11 -2.60 10.88
C VAL A 29 5.98 -1.92 11.62
N GLU A 30 6.29 -0.81 12.27
CA GLU A 30 5.30 0.03 12.94
C GLU A 30 4.96 1.24 12.05
N GLY A 31 3.74 1.77 12.19
CA GLY A 31 3.32 2.97 11.46
C GLY A 31 2.96 2.74 10.00
N MET A 32 2.79 1.48 9.55
CA MET A 32 2.14 1.25 8.27
C MET A 32 0.71 1.82 8.31
N PRO A 33 0.30 2.63 7.31
CA PRO A 33 -1.06 3.14 7.28
C PRO A 33 -2.06 1.98 7.29
N GLN A 34 -3.20 2.19 7.94
CA GLN A 34 -4.34 1.29 7.88
C GLN A 34 -5.46 2.01 7.14
N ILE A 35 -6.11 1.29 6.22
CA ILE A 35 -7.34 1.79 5.61
C ILE A 35 -8.50 1.67 6.60
N ALA A 36 -9.45 2.60 6.52
CA ALA A 36 -10.66 2.53 7.31
C ALA A 36 -11.44 1.24 7.02
N ASN A 37 -12.03 0.66 8.07
CA ASN A 37 -12.91 -0.50 7.92
C ASN A 37 -14.14 -0.15 7.06
N GLN A 38 -14.61 -1.12 6.26
CA GLN A 38 -15.92 -1.01 5.64
C GLN A 38 -17.02 -1.64 6.52
N PRO A 39 -18.17 -0.97 6.67
CA PRO A 39 -19.30 -1.54 7.40
C PRO A 39 -19.86 -2.77 6.69
N ASN A 40 -20.62 -3.59 7.42
CA ASN A 40 -21.34 -4.72 6.81
C ASN A 40 -22.32 -4.20 5.75
N THR A 41 -22.34 -4.86 4.58
CA THR A 41 -23.29 -4.59 3.50
C THR A 41 -24.48 -5.56 3.56
N THR A 42 -25.57 -5.21 2.88
CA THR A 42 -26.63 -6.16 2.51
C THR A 42 -26.39 -6.74 1.12
N THR A 43 -27.17 -7.75 0.73
CA THR A 43 -27.08 -8.37 -0.60
C THR A 43 -27.41 -7.36 -1.71
N GLU A 44 -28.37 -6.46 -1.47
CA GLU A 44 -28.80 -5.45 -2.44
C GLU A 44 -27.72 -4.41 -2.74
N ASN A 45 -26.90 -4.07 -1.74
CA ASN A 45 -25.87 -3.03 -1.85
C ASN A 45 -24.49 -3.57 -2.21
N LEU A 46 -24.31 -4.90 -2.26
CA LEU A 46 -23.02 -5.56 -2.39
C LEU A 46 -22.14 -5.00 -3.52
N VAL A 47 -22.73 -4.77 -4.71
CA VAL A 47 -21.98 -4.27 -5.86
C VAL A 47 -21.49 -2.84 -5.64
N ALA A 48 -22.33 -1.97 -5.08
CA ALA A 48 -21.99 -0.57 -4.84
C ALA A 48 -20.93 -0.45 -3.73
N ASP A 49 -21.09 -1.18 -2.64
CA ASP A 49 -20.17 -1.17 -1.50
C ASP A 49 -18.82 -1.77 -1.88
N PHE A 50 -18.82 -2.84 -2.69
CA PHE A 50 -17.61 -3.43 -3.23
C PHE A 50 -16.85 -2.48 -4.16
N ASN A 51 -17.52 -1.78 -5.08
CA ASN A 51 -16.86 -0.80 -5.95
C ASN A 51 -16.29 0.39 -5.14
N THR A 52 -16.97 0.77 -4.06
CA THR A 52 -16.46 1.76 -3.10
C THR A 52 -15.18 1.26 -2.41
N LEU A 53 -15.14 -0.03 -2.03
CA LEU A 53 -13.94 -0.64 -1.43
C LEU A 53 -12.75 -0.57 -2.38
N LEU A 54 -12.95 -0.99 -3.64
CA LEU A 54 -11.91 -0.98 -4.65
C LEU A 54 -11.37 0.44 -4.87
N THR A 55 -12.26 1.43 -4.91
CA THR A 55 -11.87 2.84 -5.05
C THR A 55 -11.03 3.31 -3.86
N ASN A 56 -11.42 2.96 -2.63
CA ASN A 56 -10.67 3.29 -1.42
C ASN A 56 -9.29 2.62 -1.41
N LEU A 57 -9.20 1.35 -1.82
CA LEU A 57 -7.94 0.61 -1.90
C LEU A 57 -6.98 1.21 -2.94
N LYS A 58 -7.48 1.62 -4.10
CA LYS A 58 -6.71 2.29 -5.15
C LYS A 58 -6.20 3.65 -4.69
N THR A 59 -7.07 4.45 -4.09
CA THR A 59 -6.74 5.80 -3.59
C THR A 59 -5.69 5.73 -2.48
N ALA A 60 -5.78 4.73 -1.60
CA ALA A 60 -4.83 4.54 -0.52
C ALA A 60 -3.51 3.87 -0.96
N GLY A 61 -3.35 3.54 -2.25
CA GLY A 61 -2.11 3.00 -2.81
C GLY A 61 -1.87 1.51 -2.54
N TYR A 62 -2.87 0.79 -2.02
CA TYR A 62 -2.79 -0.66 -1.79
C TYR A 62 -3.19 -1.49 -3.02
N MET A 63 -3.80 -0.86 -4.02
CA MET A 63 -4.20 -1.49 -5.28
C MET A 63 -3.78 -0.60 -6.46
N VAL A 64 -3.37 -1.22 -7.56
CA VAL A 64 -3.08 -0.52 -8.82
C VAL A 64 -4.36 0.10 -9.38
N ALA A 65 -4.25 1.31 -9.94
CA ALA A 65 -5.35 1.95 -10.64
C ALA A 65 -5.84 1.09 -11.83
N ASP A 66 -7.11 1.29 -12.23
CA ASP A 66 -7.61 0.60 -13.42
C ASP A 66 -6.76 0.98 -14.62
N SER A 67 -6.36 -0.03 -15.41
CA SER A 67 -5.78 0.26 -16.71
C SER A 67 -6.87 0.87 -17.57
N SER A 68 -6.70 2.13 -17.96
CA SER A 68 -7.43 2.71 -19.08
C SER A 68 -7.02 1.94 -20.33
N GLY A 69 -7.77 0.88 -20.64
CA GLY A 69 -7.58 0.10 -21.86
C GLY A 69 -7.59 1.06 -23.06
N SER A 70 -6.54 0.98 -23.88
CA SER A 70 -6.51 1.57 -25.22
C SER A 70 -7.29 0.70 -26.19
#